data_AF-A0A1F7RV59-F1
#
_entry.id   AF-A0A1F7RV59-F1
#
_cell.length_a   1.000
_cell.length_b   1.000
_cell.length_c   1.000
_cell.angle_alpha   90.00
_cell.angle_beta   90.00
_cell.angle_gamma   90.00
#
_symmetry.space_group_name_H-M   'P 1'
#
loop_
_entity.id
_entity.type
_entity.pdbx_description
1 polymer ?
#
loop_
_entity_poly.entity_id
_entity_poly.type
_entity_poly.pdbx_seq_one_letter_code
_entity_poly.pdbx_strand_id
1 'polypeptide(L)'
;MLCDRALLGTFVQGKEQVNKPTLTKAAQEIFGEAEYKDPRRQMSVWLLAALLLMVFATVLAATYYNNKEPGRKESQNVPVNIIEPLKTPESLHLDTLQWPADKSHHISKDMAFQSLFKQWGVSYKPEGNVNACQQAQAHSLRCLNAVGSLSNLRQLNIPVVLKLFDANGKEFYTALISLKDRIATLVVGTETKKVSVKDIESHWLGEYTLLWRTPPNFHGDIHPGDKGIAVQWLDKQLSLIQGRTTRENLIYDNELVRQVKKFQLTESLVPDGVVGTQTLIHLNTAVDSRAPMLSSRPAYDSSTLRVIDESLSRDGK
;
A
#
# COMPACT_ATOMS: atom_id res chain seq x y z
N MET A 1 9.40 13.47 48.95
CA MET A 1 9.01 12.79 47.69
C MET A 1 8.25 13.71 46.74
N LEU A 2 7.14 14.34 47.15
CA LEU A 2 6.36 15.24 46.27
C LEU A 2 7.14 16.49 45.81
N CYS A 3 7.78 17.21 46.74
CA CYS A 3 8.52 18.43 46.41
C CYS A 3 9.73 18.16 45.50
N ASP A 4 10.39 17.02 45.70
CA ASP A 4 11.54 16.59 44.91
C ASP A 4 11.15 16.32 43.45
N ARG A 5 10.04 15.59 43.23
CA ARG A 5 9.48 15.35 41.89
C ARG A 5 8.95 16.61 41.23
N ALA A 6 8.35 17.53 41.99
CA ALA A 6 7.89 18.81 41.47
C ALA A 6 9.05 19.69 41.00
N LEU A 7 10.16 19.73 41.75
CA LEU A 7 11.38 20.48 41.38
C LEU A 7 12.07 19.90 40.14
N LEU A 8 12.18 18.57 40.05
CA LEU A 8 12.69 17.88 38.85
C LEU A 8 11.82 18.17 37.62
N GLY A 9 10.50 18.13 37.77
CA GLY A 9 9.56 18.43 36.70
C GLY A 9 9.68 19.86 36.18
N THR A 10 9.90 20.84 37.06
CA THR A 10 10.15 22.22 36.63
C THR A 10 11.51 22.42 35.95
N PHE A 11 12.55 21.74 36.44
CA PHE A 11 13.89 21.83 35.87
C PHE A 11 13.93 21.30 34.43
N VAL A 12 13.32 20.14 34.17
CA VAL A 12 13.22 19.57 32.81
C VAL A 12 12.41 20.47 31.87
N GLN A 13 11.43 21.22 32.40
CA GLN A 13 10.64 22.16 31.61
C GLN A 13 11.28 23.54 31.46
N GLY A 14 12.46 23.79 32.03
CA GLY A 14 13.17 25.08 31.97
C GLY A 14 12.43 26.22 32.67
N LYS A 15 11.65 25.94 33.73
CA LYS A 15 10.87 26.95 34.46
C LYS A 15 11.46 27.22 35.84
N GLU A 16 11.59 28.50 36.20
CA GLU A 16 12.17 28.93 37.47
C GLU A 16 11.26 28.75 38.69
N GLN A 17 9.95 28.52 38.49
CA GLN A 17 8.98 28.36 39.58
C GLN A 17 8.04 27.15 39.36
N VAL A 18 7.73 26.45 40.45
CA VAL A 18 6.76 25.34 40.47
C VAL A 18 5.35 25.90 40.34
N ASN A 19 4.73 25.66 39.19
CA ASN A 19 3.36 26.07 38.92
C ASN A 19 2.35 24.95 39.25
N LYS A 20 1.09 25.36 39.43
CA LYS A 20 -0.03 24.46 39.76
C LYS A 20 -0.09 23.20 38.87
N PRO A 21 0.00 23.26 37.53
CA PRO A 21 -0.10 22.05 36.71
C PRO A 21 1.07 21.09 36.92
N THR A 22 2.30 21.57 37.11
CA THR A 22 3.46 20.69 37.38
C THR A 22 3.36 20.05 38.76
N LEU A 23 2.85 20.78 39.76
CA LEU A 23 2.61 20.23 41.10
C LEU A 23 1.49 19.18 41.10
N THR A 24 0.39 19.42 40.38
CA THR A 24 -0.72 18.47 40.27
C THR A 24 -0.28 17.19 39.56
N LYS A 25 0.57 17.31 38.53
CA LYS A 25 1.12 16.15 37.83
C LYS A 25 2.09 15.34 38.71
N ALA A 26 2.99 16.00 39.44
CA ALA A 26 3.86 15.34 40.40
C ALA A 26 3.08 14.67 41.55
N ALA A 27 1.95 15.24 41.96
CA ALA A 27 1.05 14.63 42.94
C ALA A 27 0.32 13.42 42.36
N GLN A 28 -0.16 13.49 41.13
CA GLN A 28 -0.80 12.37 40.44
C GLN A 28 0.15 11.17 40.26
N GLU A 29 1.43 11.43 39.99
CA GLU A 29 2.45 10.37 39.86
C GLU A 29 2.75 9.63 41.17
N ILE A 30 2.57 10.27 42.32
CA ILE A 30 2.87 9.68 43.64
C ILE A 30 1.61 9.10 44.31
N PHE A 31 0.48 9.77 44.16
CA PHE A 31 -0.76 9.43 44.87
C PHE A 31 -1.78 8.67 44.01
N GLY A 32 -1.57 8.56 42.70
CA GLY A 32 -2.49 7.90 41.77
C GLY A 32 -3.77 8.71 41.50
N GLU A 33 -4.52 8.32 40.47
CA GLU A 33 -5.73 9.03 40.04
C GLU A 33 -6.93 8.76 40.97
N ALA A 34 -7.50 9.82 41.55
CA ALA A 34 -8.94 9.86 41.81
C ALA A 34 -9.59 10.53 40.60
N GLU A 35 -10.15 9.72 39.71
CA GLU A 35 -10.79 10.15 38.47
C GLU A 35 -12.07 10.95 38.78
N TYR A 36 -11.96 12.27 38.94
CA TYR A 36 -13.12 13.16 39.10
C TYR A 36 -13.61 13.61 37.71
N LYS A 37 -14.57 12.86 37.14
CA LYS A 37 -15.23 13.21 35.88
C LYS A 37 -16.30 14.27 36.12
N ASP A 38 -16.12 15.46 35.55
CA ASP A 38 -17.05 16.59 35.63
C ASP A 38 -18.39 16.25 34.92
N PRO A 39 -19.51 16.15 35.66
CA PRO A 39 -20.80 15.70 35.13
C PRO A 39 -21.38 16.64 34.05
N ARG A 40 -20.98 17.92 34.00
CA ARG A 40 -21.42 18.86 32.96
C ARG A 40 -20.82 18.57 31.60
N ARG A 41 -19.57 18.08 31.55
CA ARG A 41 -18.88 17.71 30.30
C ARG A 41 -19.38 16.40 29.73
N GLN A 42 -19.85 15.49 30.60
CA GLN A 42 -20.45 14.24 30.15
C GLN A 42 -21.80 14.51 29.46
N MET A 43 -22.63 15.38 30.03
CA MET A 43 -23.93 15.74 29.46
C MET A 43 -23.82 16.40 28.07
N SER A 44 -22.81 17.26 27.84
CA SER A 44 -22.61 17.89 26.53
C SER A 44 -22.14 16.90 25.46
N VAL A 45 -21.34 15.89 25.83
CA VAL A 45 -20.94 14.80 24.92
C VAL A 45 -22.16 13.94 24.52
N TRP A 46 -23.05 13.62 25.47
CA TRP A 46 -24.28 12.88 25.17
C TRP A 46 -25.26 13.67 24.29
N LEU A 47 -25.38 14.99 24.49
CA LEU A 47 -26.20 15.85 23.63
C LEU A 47 -25.65 15.94 22.19
N LEU A 48 -24.34 16.07 22.03
CA LEU A 48 -23.70 16.06 20.70
C LEU A 48 -23.85 14.71 20.00
N ALA A 49 -23.71 13.60 20.74
CA ALA A 49 -23.93 12.27 20.20
C ALA A 49 -25.38 12.05 19.73
N ALA A 50 -26.36 12.50 20.52
CA ALA A 50 -27.77 12.43 20.15
C ALA A 50 -28.10 13.27 18.90
N LEU A 51 -27.50 14.45 18.78
CA LEU A 51 -27.70 15.33 17.63
C LEU A 51 -27.10 14.73 16.35
N LEU A 52 -25.91 14.14 16.42
CA LEU A 52 -25.30 13.42 15.31
C LEU A 52 -26.13 12.20 14.87
N LEU A 53 -26.70 11.45 15.82
CA LEU A 53 -27.56 10.31 15.53
C LEU A 53 -28.85 10.74 14.81
N MET A 54 -29.44 11.86 15.21
CA MET A 54 -30.62 12.42 14.54
C MET A 54 -30.30 12.83 13.10
N VAL A 55 -29.18 13.54 12.88
CA VAL A 55 -28.75 13.93 11.53
C VAL A 55 -28.49 12.69 10.67
N PHE A 56 -27.82 11.68 11.21
CA PHE A 56 -27.56 10.42 10.50
C PHE A 56 -28.85 9.70 10.10
N ALA A 57 -29.85 9.64 11.00
CA ALA A 57 -31.15 9.05 10.71
C ALA A 57 -31.90 9.82 9.60
N THR A 58 -31.83 11.16 9.60
CA THR A 58 -32.46 11.97 8.54
C THR A 58 -31.82 11.76 7.17
N VAL A 59 -30.49 11.63 7.11
CA VAL A 59 -29.76 11.35 5.86
C VAL A 59 -30.05 9.95 5.33
N LEU A 60 -30.14 8.95 6.21
CA LEU A 60 -30.52 7.58 5.83
C LEU A 60 -31.96 7.52 5.31
N ALA A 61 -32.89 8.22 5.96
CA ALA A 61 -34.27 8.29 5.47
C ALA A 61 -34.34 8.96 4.09
N ALA A 62 -33.65 10.08 3.90
CA ALA A 62 -33.63 10.80 2.63
C ALA A 62 -33.06 9.95 1.48
N THR A 63 -31.97 9.20 1.73
CA THR A 63 -31.39 8.31 0.70
C THR A 63 -32.29 7.11 0.38
N TYR A 64 -32.99 6.55 1.37
CA TYR A 64 -33.95 5.46 1.16
C TYR A 64 -35.15 5.89 0.29
N TYR A 65 -35.73 7.06 0.56
CA TYR A 65 -36.89 7.55 -0.21
C TYR A 65 -36.52 7.99 -1.63
N ASN A 66 -35.31 8.48 -1.86
CA ASN A 66 -34.88 8.94 -3.18
C ASN A 66 -34.48 7.80 -4.14
N ASN A 67 -34.19 6.60 -3.62
CA ASN A 67 -33.75 5.44 -4.40
C ASN A 67 -34.89 4.47 -4.78
N LYS A 68 -36.16 4.87 -4.59
CA LYS A 68 -37.32 4.07 -4.98
C LYS A 68 -37.73 4.46 -6.39
N GLU A 69 -37.08 3.86 -7.39
CA GLU A 69 -37.43 4.06 -8.79
C GLU A 69 -38.91 3.71 -9.07
N PRO A 70 -39.60 4.47 -9.95
CA PRO A 70 -40.96 4.18 -10.38
C PRO A 70 -40.99 2.91 -11.25
N GLY A 71 -42.05 2.13 -11.06
CA GLY A 71 -42.25 0.81 -11.64
C GLY A 71 -41.87 0.67 -13.12
N ARG A 72 -41.08 -0.37 -13.36
CA ARG A 72 -40.77 -1.00 -14.65
C ARG A 72 -42.05 -1.13 -15.50
N LYS A 73 -42.09 -0.41 -16.62
CA LYS A 73 -43.15 -0.55 -17.62
C LYS A 73 -43.05 -1.92 -18.32
N GLU A 74 -44.25 -2.38 -18.64
CA GLU A 74 -44.66 -3.65 -19.21
C GLU A 74 -43.94 -4.02 -20.51
N SER A 75 -43.65 -5.31 -20.64
CA SER A 75 -42.91 -5.95 -21.73
C SER A 75 -43.74 -5.96 -23.02
N GLN A 76 -43.28 -5.24 -24.04
CA GLN A 76 -43.87 -5.28 -25.37
C GLN A 76 -43.19 -6.39 -26.20
N ASN A 77 -43.96 -7.43 -26.52
CA ASN A 77 -43.55 -8.54 -27.39
C ASN A 77 -43.12 -8.02 -28.78
N VAL A 78 -41.88 -8.29 -29.16
CA VAL A 78 -41.40 -8.20 -30.54
C VAL A 78 -41.24 -9.63 -31.07
N PRO A 79 -41.76 -9.97 -32.26
CA PRO A 79 -41.62 -11.32 -32.79
C PRO A 79 -40.16 -11.61 -33.16
N VAL A 80 -39.67 -12.71 -32.61
CA VAL A 80 -38.34 -13.28 -32.86
C VAL A 80 -38.23 -13.67 -34.33
N ASN A 81 -37.37 -12.97 -35.07
CA ASN A 81 -36.87 -13.46 -36.35
C ASN A 81 -35.58 -14.25 -36.08
N ILE A 82 -35.59 -15.52 -36.48
CA ILE A 82 -34.53 -16.49 -36.25
C ILE A 82 -33.32 -16.07 -37.10
N ILE A 83 -32.27 -15.59 -36.44
CA ILE A 83 -30.93 -15.45 -37.05
C ILE A 83 -30.01 -16.42 -36.30
N GLU A 84 -29.60 -17.45 -37.04
CA GLU A 84 -28.31 -18.16 -37.04
C GLU A 84 -27.42 -18.01 -35.78
N PRO A 85 -26.94 -19.12 -35.17
CA PRO A 85 -26.29 -19.07 -33.86
C PRO A 85 -24.95 -18.33 -33.94
N LEU A 86 -24.98 -17.03 -33.64
CA LEU A 86 -23.80 -16.28 -33.24
C LEU A 86 -23.20 -16.97 -32.03
N LYS A 87 -21.93 -17.38 -32.12
CA LYS A 87 -21.11 -17.78 -30.97
C LYS A 87 -21.34 -16.77 -29.84
N THR A 88 -22.03 -17.22 -28.78
CA THR A 88 -22.18 -16.49 -27.54
C THR A 88 -20.80 -15.98 -27.10
N PRO A 89 -20.62 -14.67 -26.85
CA PRO A 89 -19.40 -14.19 -26.22
C PRO A 89 -19.26 -14.98 -24.92
N GLU A 90 -18.17 -15.72 -24.78
CA GLU A 90 -17.87 -16.50 -23.58
C GLU A 90 -18.01 -15.57 -22.38
N SER A 91 -19.11 -15.71 -21.64
CA SER A 91 -19.39 -14.88 -20.47
C SER A 91 -18.22 -15.08 -19.53
N LEU A 92 -17.54 -13.99 -19.14
CA LEU A 92 -16.38 -14.05 -18.28
C LEU A 92 -16.74 -14.79 -16.98
N HIS A 93 -16.40 -16.08 -16.90
CA HIS A 93 -16.60 -16.89 -15.73
C HIS A 93 -15.47 -16.55 -14.75
N LEU A 94 -15.85 -16.08 -13.56
CA LEU A 94 -14.90 -15.83 -12.48
C LEU A 94 -14.90 -17.04 -11.55
N ASP A 95 -13.71 -17.52 -11.25
CA ASP A 95 -13.48 -18.55 -10.26
C ASP A 95 -13.74 -18.03 -8.85
N THR A 96 -14.04 -18.96 -7.93
CA THR A 96 -14.05 -18.68 -6.50
C THR A 96 -12.65 -18.93 -5.91
N LEU A 97 -12.21 -18.01 -5.06
CA LEU A 97 -10.92 -18.05 -4.38
C LEU A 97 -10.97 -19.05 -3.22
N GLN A 98 -10.54 -20.28 -3.50
CA GLN A 98 -10.44 -21.33 -2.50
C GLN A 98 -9.16 -22.13 -2.69
N TRP A 99 -8.52 -22.50 -1.58
CA TRP A 99 -7.40 -23.42 -1.59
C TRP A 99 -7.87 -24.84 -1.99
N PRO A 100 -7.15 -25.56 -2.89
CA PRO A 100 -7.55 -26.89 -3.32
C PRO A 100 -7.66 -27.87 -2.14
N ALA A 101 -8.81 -28.54 -2.02
CA ALA A 101 -9.12 -29.42 -0.90
C ALA A 101 -8.20 -30.66 -0.81
N ASP A 102 -7.61 -31.08 -1.94
CA ASP A 102 -6.65 -32.18 -2.04
C ASP A 102 -5.23 -31.81 -1.55
N LYS A 103 -4.98 -30.53 -1.25
CA LYS A 103 -3.64 -30.04 -0.88
C LYS A 103 -3.57 -29.54 0.55
N SER A 104 -2.45 -29.85 1.21
CA SER A 104 -2.14 -29.27 2.51
C SER A 104 -1.99 -27.75 2.42
N HIS A 105 -2.51 -27.02 3.41
CA HIS A 105 -2.33 -25.56 3.44
C HIS A 105 -0.88 -25.16 3.77
N HIS A 106 -0.13 -26.03 4.47
CA HIS A 106 1.24 -25.74 4.88
C HIS A 106 2.19 -25.55 3.69
N ILE A 107 1.90 -26.18 2.54
CA ILE A 107 2.71 -26.04 1.31
C ILE A 107 2.32 -24.79 0.49
N SER A 108 1.21 -24.11 0.82
CA SER A 108 0.69 -23.01 0.01
C SER A 108 1.67 -21.83 -0.07
N LYS A 109 2.39 -21.55 1.02
CA LYS A 109 3.40 -20.50 1.08
C LYS A 109 4.52 -20.75 0.06
N ASP A 110 5.09 -21.95 0.06
CA ASP A 110 6.19 -22.28 -0.84
C ASP A 110 5.74 -22.24 -2.30
N MET A 111 4.55 -22.75 -2.61
CA MET A 111 3.96 -22.69 -3.95
C MET A 111 3.69 -21.25 -4.42
N ALA A 112 3.23 -20.37 -3.52
CA ALA A 112 3.03 -18.96 -3.82
C ALA A 112 4.36 -18.24 -4.09
N PHE A 113 5.41 -18.51 -3.29
CA PHE A 113 6.74 -17.98 -3.56
C PHE A 113 7.36 -18.53 -4.85
N GLN A 114 7.18 -19.80 -5.17
CA GLN A 114 7.61 -20.36 -6.46
C GLN A 114 6.97 -19.60 -7.63
N SER A 115 5.67 -19.33 -7.50
CA SER A 115 4.90 -18.56 -8.51
C SER A 115 5.40 -17.11 -8.61
N LEU A 116 5.72 -16.47 -7.48
CA LEU A 116 6.25 -15.11 -7.46
C LEU A 116 7.67 -15.04 -8.05
N PHE A 117 8.57 -15.95 -7.68
CA PHE A 117 9.93 -16.04 -8.24
C PHE A 117 9.91 -16.22 -9.76
N LYS A 118 8.98 -17.05 -10.26
CA LYS A 118 8.79 -17.24 -11.70
C LYS A 118 8.46 -15.94 -12.44
N GLN A 119 7.71 -15.01 -11.82
CA GLN A 119 7.47 -13.68 -12.42
C GLN A 119 8.76 -12.86 -12.61
N TRP A 120 9.75 -13.10 -11.75
CA TRP A 120 11.06 -12.46 -11.81
C TRP A 120 12.08 -13.21 -12.68
N GLY A 121 11.69 -14.31 -13.33
CA GLY A 121 12.57 -15.15 -14.14
C GLY A 121 13.62 -15.92 -13.33
N VAL A 122 13.37 -16.14 -12.04
CA VAL A 122 14.26 -16.87 -11.13
C VAL A 122 13.54 -18.09 -10.54
N SER A 123 14.30 -19.09 -10.08
CA SER A 123 13.76 -20.32 -9.50
C SER A 123 13.86 -20.27 -7.98
N TYR A 124 12.80 -20.66 -7.28
CA TYR A 124 12.80 -20.89 -5.83
C TYR A 124 12.69 -22.39 -5.53
N LYS A 125 13.58 -22.89 -4.67
CA LYS A 125 13.58 -24.28 -4.21
C LYS A 125 13.29 -24.31 -2.71
N PRO A 126 12.13 -24.80 -2.26
CA PRO A 126 11.79 -24.85 -0.83
C PRO A 126 12.56 -25.92 -0.03
N GLU A 127 13.70 -26.38 -0.54
CA GLU A 127 14.52 -27.42 0.07
C GLU A 127 15.56 -26.81 1.02
N GLY A 128 15.73 -27.41 2.20
CA GLY A 128 16.73 -27.01 3.19
C GLY A 128 16.26 -25.90 4.13
N ASN A 129 17.22 -25.30 4.87
CA ASN A 129 16.95 -24.32 5.93
C ASN A 129 16.93 -22.86 5.44
N VAL A 130 17.00 -22.61 4.13
CA VAL A 130 17.08 -21.26 3.55
C VAL A 130 15.71 -20.83 3.06
N ASN A 131 15.16 -19.77 3.67
CA ASN A 131 13.84 -19.28 3.32
C ASN A 131 13.81 -18.55 1.96
N ALA A 132 12.60 -18.34 1.41
CA ALA A 132 12.41 -17.67 0.12
C ALA A 132 13.11 -16.29 0.05
N CYS A 133 13.08 -15.49 1.12
CA CYS A 133 13.68 -14.17 1.14
C CYS A 133 15.21 -14.20 1.14
N GLN A 134 15.82 -15.19 1.78
CA GLN A 134 17.26 -15.43 1.72
C GLN A 134 17.69 -15.91 0.33
N GLN A 135 16.91 -16.79 -0.32
CA GLN A 135 17.19 -17.20 -1.69
C GLN A 135 17.03 -16.03 -2.68
N ALA A 136 16.05 -15.14 -2.47
CA ALA A 136 15.87 -13.95 -3.29
C ALA A 136 17.14 -13.06 -3.31
N GLN A 137 17.82 -12.93 -2.17
CA GLN A 137 19.03 -12.11 -2.04
C GLN A 137 20.17 -12.60 -2.94
N ALA A 138 20.31 -13.92 -3.13
CA ALA A 138 21.29 -14.51 -4.05
C ALA A 138 21.05 -14.13 -5.52
N HIS A 139 19.85 -13.64 -5.85
CA HIS A 139 19.45 -13.17 -7.18
C HIS A 139 19.29 -11.64 -7.26
N SER A 140 19.90 -10.88 -6.34
CA SER A 140 19.78 -9.42 -6.25
C SER A 140 18.32 -8.94 -6.08
N LEU A 141 17.48 -9.78 -5.48
CA LEU A 141 16.12 -9.45 -5.07
C LEU A 141 16.05 -9.35 -3.55
N ARG A 142 15.10 -8.58 -3.03
CA ARG A 142 14.76 -8.57 -1.61
C ARG A 142 13.26 -8.72 -1.43
N CYS A 143 12.88 -9.35 -0.32
CA CYS A 143 11.51 -9.32 0.14
C CYS A 143 11.20 -7.98 0.81
N LEU A 144 9.98 -7.49 0.60
CA LEU A 144 9.34 -6.54 1.51
C LEU A 144 8.03 -7.18 2.00
N ASN A 145 7.90 -7.30 3.32
CA ASN A 145 6.65 -7.69 3.97
C ASN A 145 5.91 -6.43 4.41
N ALA A 146 4.63 -6.33 4.08
CA ALA A 146 3.85 -5.15 4.38
C ALA A 146 2.36 -5.50 4.56
N VAL A 147 1.62 -4.51 5.05
CA VAL A 147 0.16 -4.54 5.15
C VAL A 147 -0.39 -3.39 4.32
N GLY A 148 -1.45 -3.63 3.55
CA GLY A 148 -2.08 -2.60 2.74
C GLY A 148 -3.38 -3.06 2.08
N SER A 149 -3.96 -2.20 1.26
CA SER A 149 -5.18 -2.47 0.50
C SER A 149 -4.88 -2.89 -0.95
N LEU A 150 -5.88 -3.41 -1.65
CA LEU A 150 -5.75 -3.72 -3.09
C LEU A 150 -5.53 -2.44 -3.91
N SER A 151 -5.97 -1.28 -3.41
CA SER A 151 -5.65 0.01 -4.05
C SER A 151 -4.17 0.34 -3.97
N ASN A 152 -3.51 0.06 -2.83
CA ASN A 152 -2.07 0.24 -2.68
C ASN A 152 -1.32 -0.70 -3.62
N LEU A 153 -1.75 -1.96 -3.75
CA LEU A 153 -1.14 -2.92 -4.69
C LEU A 153 -1.28 -2.49 -6.16
N ARG A 154 -2.39 -1.83 -6.54
CA ARG A 154 -2.51 -1.24 -7.89
C ARG A 154 -1.51 -0.13 -8.15
N GLN A 155 -1.31 0.75 -7.16
CA GLN A 155 -0.34 1.83 -7.26
C GLN A 155 1.09 1.28 -7.34
N LEU A 156 1.41 0.29 -6.52
CA LEU A 156 2.69 -0.40 -6.53
C LEU A 156 2.92 -1.19 -7.84
N ASN A 157 1.83 -1.68 -8.44
CA ASN A 157 1.78 -2.37 -9.72
C ASN A 157 2.79 -3.51 -9.88
N ILE A 158 3.03 -4.28 -8.81
CA ILE A 158 4.03 -5.35 -8.74
C ILE A 158 3.39 -6.65 -8.22
N PRO A 159 3.72 -7.83 -8.77
CA PRO A 159 3.22 -9.10 -8.24
C PRO A 159 3.61 -9.34 -6.79
N VAL A 160 2.69 -9.96 -6.04
CA VAL A 160 2.86 -10.20 -4.60
C VAL A 160 2.36 -11.58 -4.21
N VAL A 161 2.88 -12.11 -3.10
CA VAL A 161 2.25 -13.19 -2.36
C VAL A 161 1.26 -12.59 -1.36
N LEU A 162 0.01 -13.02 -1.41
CA LEU A 162 -1.03 -12.66 -0.45
C LEU A 162 -1.15 -13.76 0.61
N LYS A 163 -1.30 -13.35 1.88
CA LYS A 163 -1.70 -14.25 2.98
C LYS A 163 -3.21 -14.13 3.19
N LEU A 164 -3.93 -15.20 2.91
CA LEU A 164 -5.40 -15.28 2.89
C LEU A 164 -5.90 -16.23 3.97
N PHE A 165 -7.19 -16.17 4.28
CA PHE A 165 -7.87 -17.03 5.23
C PHE A 165 -9.11 -17.65 4.62
N ASP A 166 -9.30 -18.96 4.79
CA ASP A 166 -10.51 -19.65 4.36
C ASP A 166 -11.70 -19.36 5.28
N ALA A 167 -12.88 -19.91 4.97
CA ALA A 167 -14.08 -19.72 5.76
C ALA A 167 -13.97 -20.27 7.21
N ASN A 168 -13.00 -21.15 7.48
CA ASN A 168 -12.73 -21.70 8.81
C ASN A 168 -11.61 -20.93 9.54
N GLY A 169 -11.09 -19.85 8.95
CA GLY A 169 -9.98 -19.07 9.50
C GLY A 169 -8.60 -19.71 9.30
N LYS A 170 -8.47 -20.74 8.46
CA LYS A 170 -7.20 -21.38 8.16
C LYS A 170 -6.43 -20.56 7.13
N GLU A 171 -5.17 -20.25 7.43
CA GLU A 171 -4.33 -19.47 6.53
C GLU A 171 -3.87 -20.27 5.31
N PHE A 172 -3.81 -19.60 4.15
CA PHE A 172 -3.19 -20.09 2.93
C PHE A 172 -2.59 -18.92 2.13
N TYR A 173 -1.69 -19.23 1.21
CA TYR A 173 -0.98 -18.20 0.43
C TYR A 173 -1.23 -18.39 -1.07
N THR A 174 -1.31 -17.28 -1.80
CA THR A 174 -1.46 -17.27 -3.26
C THR A 174 -0.62 -16.16 -3.88
N ALA A 175 -0.22 -16.31 -5.13
CA ALA A 175 0.49 -15.24 -5.84
C ALA A 175 -0.50 -14.43 -6.68
N LEU A 176 -0.64 -13.13 -6.41
CA LEU A 176 -1.35 -12.19 -7.26
C LEU A 176 -0.43 -11.75 -8.39
N ILE A 177 -0.79 -12.11 -9.63
CA ILE A 177 0.04 -11.87 -10.81
C ILE A 177 -0.59 -10.91 -11.82
N SER A 178 -1.90 -10.64 -11.70
CA SER A 178 -2.54 -9.55 -12.43
C SER A 178 -3.68 -8.93 -11.64
N LEU A 179 -3.84 -7.62 -11.77
CA LEU A 179 -4.93 -6.86 -11.15
C LEU A 179 -5.39 -5.75 -12.11
N LYS A 180 -6.51 -5.98 -12.79
CA LYS A 180 -7.10 -5.07 -13.79
C LYS A 180 -8.57 -4.85 -13.49
N ASP A 181 -8.99 -3.58 -13.44
CA ASP A 181 -10.37 -3.21 -13.12
C ASP A 181 -10.89 -3.93 -11.89
N ARG A 182 -11.93 -4.77 -11.98
CA ARG A 182 -12.46 -5.54 -10.85
C ARG A 182 -12.07 -7.02 -10.85
N ILE A 183 -11.10 -7.39 -11.68
CA ILE A 183 -10.68 -8.78 -11.91
C ILE A 183 -9.20 -8.93 -11.55
N ALA A 184 -8.92 -9.96 -10.78
CA ALA A 184 -7.57 -10.35 -10.41
C ALA A 184 -7.26 -11.73 -10.98
N THR A 185 -5.99 -11.96 -11.31
CA THR A 185 -5.49 -13.29 -11.66
C THR A 185 -4.53 -13.73 -10.57
N LEU A 186 -4.84 -14.85 -9.92
CA LEU A 186 -3.99 -15.45 -8.90
C LEU A 186 -3.52 -16.83 -9.32
N VAL A 187 -2.32 -17.19 -8.86
CA VAL A 187 -1.87 -18.57 -8.87
C VAL A 187 -2.19 -19.19 -7.50
N VAL A 188 -3.10 -20.16 -7.52
CA VAL A 188 -3.57 -20.90 -6.34
C VAL A 188 -3.11 -22.34 -6.47
N GLY A 189 -2.07 -22.71 -5.71
CA GLY A 189 -1.38 -23.96 -5.93
C GLY A 189 -0.71 -23.99 -7.31
N THR A 190 -1.18 -24.84 -8.21
CA THR A 190 -0.71 -24.93 -9.60
C THR A 190 -1.67 -24.31 -10.61
N GLU A 191 -2.86 -23.89 -10.16
CA GLU A 191 -3.91 -23.37 -11.02
C GLU A 191 -3.84 -21.84 -11.12
N THR A 192 -4.13 -21.32 -12.31
CA THR A 192 -4.31 -19.88 -12.51
C THR A 192 -5.80 -19.58 -12.50
N LYS A 193 -6.26 -18.79 -11.53
CA LYS A 193 -7.66 -18.46 -11.33
C LYS A 193 -7.92 -16.98 -11.57
N LYS A 194 -9.00 -16.67 -12.30
CA LYS A 194 -9.50 -15.30 -12.45
C LYS A 194 -10.62 -15.09 -11.44
N VAL A 195 -10.40 -14.24 -10.45
CA VAL A 195 -11.37 -14.00 -9.37
C VAL A 195 -11.79 -12.54 -9.35
N SER A 196 -12.92 -12.26 -8.70
CA SER A 196 -13.32 -10.88 -8.45
C SER A 196 -12.47 -10.26 -7.34
N VAL A 197 -12.23 -8.95 -7.41
CA VAL A 197 -11.59 -8.18 -6.33
C VAL A 197 -12.30 -8.37 -4.99
N LYS A 198 -13.64 -8.41 -5.00
CA LYS A 198 -14.47 -8.61 -3.82
C LYS A 198 -14.19 -9.95 -3.13
N ASP A 199 -13.93 -10.98 -3.91
CA ASP A 199 -13.62 -12.32 -3.40
C ASP A 199 -12.27 -12.33 -2.66
N ILE A 200 -11.27 -11.62 -3.18
CA ILE A 200 -10.01 -11.41 -2.45
C ILE A 200 -10.27 -10.68 -1.14
N GLU A 201 -11.04 -9.59 -1.17
CA GLU A 201 -11.33 -8.77 0.02
C GLU A 201 -12.05 -9.55 1.13
N SER A 202 -12.87 -10.56 0.80
CA SER A 202 -13.48 -11.44 1.82
C SER A 202 -12.51 -12.41 2.48
N HIS A 203 -11.36 -12.68 1.85
CA HIS A 203 -10.36 -13.63 2.32
C HIS A 203 -9.06 -12.98 2.79
N TRP A 204 -8.88 -11.67 2.60
CA TRP A 204 -7.60 -10.98 2.76
C TRP A 204 -7.63 -9.90 3.84
N LEU A 205 -6.70 -10.01 4.80
CA LEU A 205 -6.53 -9.02 5.88
C LEU A 205 -5.46 -7.95 5.58
N GLY A 206 -4.96 -7.90 4.34
CA GLY A 206 -4.01 -6.90 3.89
C GLY A 206 -2.54 -7.30 3.95
N GLU A 207 -2.19 -8.43 4.55
CA GLU A 207 -0.80 -8.92 4.60
C GLU A 207 -0.32 -9.41 3.23
N TYR A 208 0.81 -8.88 2.76
CA TYR A 208 1.48 -9.33 1.54
C TYR A 208 3.00 -9.31 1.63
N THR A 209 3.63 -10.13 0.80
CA THR A 209 5.08 -10.10 0.54
C THR A 209 5.31 -9.85 -0.93
N LEU A 210 6.14 -8.86 -1.26
CA LEU A 210 6.62 -8.64 -2.62
C LEU A 210 8.12 -8.94 -2.73
N LEU A 211 8.57 -9.15 -3.97
CA LEU A 211 10.00 -9.13 -4.30
C LEU A 211 10.30 -7.87 -5.09
N TRP A 212 11.48 -7.31 -4.89
CA TRP A 212 11.96 -6.15 -5.65
C TRP A 212 13.47 -6.24 -5.87
N ARG A 213 13.95 -5.62 -6.95
CA ARG A 213 15.37 -5.66 -7.34
C ARG A 213 16.15 -4.57 -6.63
N THR A 214 17.26 -4.92 -5.99
CA THR A 214 18.09 -3.91 -5.32
C THR A 214 19.00 -3.19 -6.32
N PRO A 215 19.34 -1.92 -6.08
CA PRO A 215 20.44 -1.25 -6.77
C PRO A 215 21.77 -2.02 -6.63
N PRO A 216 22.75 -1.77 -7.52
CA PRO A 216 24.12 -2.27 -7.33
C PRO A 216 24.69 -1.78 -5.99
N ASN A 217 25.38 -2.66 -5.26
CA ASN A 217 25.98 -2.37 -3.95
C ASN A 217 24.97 -1.76 -2.95
N PHE A 218 23.76 -2.33 -2.90
CA PHE A 218 22.72 -1.87 -1.98
C PHE A 218 23.08 -2.16 -0.52
N HIS A 219 23.29 -1.09 0.25
CA HIS A 219 23.58 -1.14 1.69
C HIS A 219 22.51 -0.47 2.57
N GLY A 220 21.43 0.03 1.96
CA GLY A 220 20.37 0.75 2.64
C GLY A 220 19.89 1.94 1.83
N ASP A 221 19.21 2.86 2.50
CA ASP A 221 18.63 4.05 1.90
C ASP A 221 19.71 5.01 1.41
N ILE A 222 19.42 5.74 0.31
CA ILE A 222 20.33 6.76 -0.24
C ILE A 222 19.89 8.13 0.29
N HIS A 223 20.81 8.87 0.89
CA HIS A 223 20.57 10.13 1.58
C HIS A 223 21.25 11.32 0.91
N PRO A 224 20.74 12.55 1.11
CA PRO A 224 21.43 13.76 0.70
C PRO A 224 22.88 13.79 1.21
N GLY A 225 23.82 14.13 0.33
CA GLY A 225 25.26 14.11 0.61
C GLY A 225 25.99 12.81 0.21
N ASP A 226 25.27 11.71 -0.02
CA ASP A 226 25.87 10.45 -0.47
C ASP A 226 26.58 10.57 -1.82
N LYS A 227 27.50 9.63 -2.09
CA LYS A 227 28.28 9.55 -3.33
C LYS A 227 28.44 8.11 -3.79
N GLY A 228 28.87 7.94 -5.04
CA GLY A 228 29.26 6.64 -5.60
C GLY A 228 28.18 5.95 -6.42
N ILE A 229 28.30 4.64 -6.57
CA ILE A 229 27.54 3.84 -7.57
C ILE A 229 26.02 3.92 -7.32
N ALA A 230 25.58 3.94 -6.06
CA ALA A 230 24.15 4.05 -5.74
C ALA A 230 23.54 5.38 -6.20
N VAL A 231 24.25 6.49 -6.05
CA VAL A 231 23.80 7.82 -6.51
C VAL A 231 23.82 7.92 -8.03
N GLN A 232 24.84 7.33 -8.67
CA GLN A 232 24.88 7.23 -10.14
C GLN A 232 23.72 6.39 -10.69
N TRP A 233 23.39 5.28 -10.02
CA TRP A 233 22.22 4.46 -10.36
C TRP A 233 20.93 5.26 -10.20
N LEU A 234 20.76 6.00 -9.11
CA LEU A 234 19.59 6.84 -8.84
C LEU A 234 19.41 7.90 -9.93
N ASP A 235 20.46 8.66 -10.26
CA ASP A 235 20.40 9.67 -11.33
C ASP A 235 20.06 9.04 -12.68
N LYS A 236 20.58 7.83 -12.96
CA LYS A 236 20.24 7.08 -14.16
C LYS A 236 18.76 6.69 -14.20
N GLN A 237 18.18 6.21 -13.10
CA GLN A 237 16.75 5.88 -13.07
C GLN A 237 15.89 7.14 -13.32
N LEU A 238 16.17 8.23 -12.60
CA LEU A 238 15.44 9.49 -12.77
C LEU A 238 15.62 10.06 -14.17
N SER A 239 16.81 9.96 -14.75
CA SER A 239 17.08 10.41 -16.12
C SER A 239 16.22 9.69 -17.16
N LEU A 240 16.08 8.36 -17.01
CA LEU A 240 15.22 7.55 -17.87
C LEU A 240 13.74 7.94 -17.76
N ILE A 241 13.27 8.18 -16.53
CA ILE A 241 11.89 8.61 -16.25
C ILE A 241 11.63 10.00 -16.87
N GLN A 242 12.58 10.92 -16.71
CA GLN A 242 12.41 12.32 -17.10
C GLN A 242 12.80 12.61 -18.55
N GLY A 243 13.35 11.63 -19.27
CA GLY A 243 13.84 11.82 -20.65
C GLY A 243 15.04 12.77 -20.74
N ARG A 244 15.88 12.84 -19.69
CA ARG A 244 17.09 13.68 -19.66
C ARG A 244 18.36 12.84 -19.69
N THR A 245 19.50 13.51 -19.85
CA THR A 245 20.83 12.88 -19.74
C THR A 245 21.27 12.75 -18.28
N THR A 246 22.07 11.73 -18.00
CA THR A 246 22.72 11.54 -16.71
C THR A 246 23.84 12.54 -16.48
N ARG A 247 24.07 12.90 -15.22
CA ARG A 247 25.17 13.78 -14.81
C ARG A 247 26.43 12.96 -14.51
N GLU A 248 27.60 13.56 -14.67
CA GLU A 248 28.89 12.96 -14.27
C GLU A 248 29.31 13.39 -12.85
N ASN A 249 30.19 12.62 -12.20
CA ASN A 249 30.77 12.91 -10.87
C ASN A 249 29.73 13.26 -9.79
N LEU A 250 28.64 12.49 -9.76
CA LEU A 250 27.48 12.75 -8.93
C LEU A 250 27.74 12.65 -7.42
N ILE A 251 27.27 13.69 -6.74
CA ILE A 251 26.97 13.73 -5.32
C ILE A 251 25.46 13.88 -5.22
N TYR A 252 24.84 13.33 -4.17
CA TYR A 252 23.42 13.57 -3.90
C TYR A 252 23.21 15.01 -3.37
N ASP A 253 23.23 15.96 -4.29
CA ASP A 253 23.13 17.40 -4.05
C ASP A 253 21.67 17.91 -3.99
N ASN A 254 21.50 19.20 -3.70
CA ASN A 254 20.19 19.84 -3.58
C ASN A 254 19.35 19.74 -4.86
N GLU A 255 19.98 19.66 -6.03
CA GLU A 255 19.26 19.48 -7.29
C GLU A 255 18.71 18.05 -7.37
N LEU A 256 19.54 17.03 -7.12
CA LEU A 256 19.06 15.65 -7.11
C LEU A 256 18.00 15.42 -6.02
N VAL A 257 18.10 16.10 -4.86
CA VAL A 257 17.07 16.05 -3.80
C VAL A 257 15.74 16.59 -4.31
N ARG A 258 15.75 17.70 -5.05
CA ARG A 258 14.54 18.26 -5.66
C ARG A 258 13.92 17.29 -6.66
N GLN A 259 14.74 16.64 -7.49
CA GLN A 259 14.27 15.64 -8.44
C GLN A 259 13.66 14.41 -7.76
N VAL A 260 14.26 13.93 -6.67
CA VAL A 260 13.70 12.82 -5.87
C VAL A 260 12.38 13.22 -5.22
N LYS A 261 12.29 14.41 -4.60
CA LYS A 261 11.03 14.89 -4.02
C LYS A 261 9.91 15.02 -5.05
N LYS A 262 10.24 15.49 -6.26
CA LYS A 262 9.31 15.57 -7.38
C LYS A 262 8.80 14.18 -7.80
N PHE A 263 9.71 13.20 -7.89
CA PHE A 263 9.34 11.81 -8.17
C PHE A 263 8.46 11.24 -7.06
N GLN A 264 8.88 11.36 -5.80
CA GLN A 264 8.12 10.90 -4.64
C GLN A 264 6.70 11.46 -4.63
N LEU A 265 6.55 12.78 -4.85
CA LEU A 265 5.24 13.42 -4.92
C LEU A 265 4.38 12.86 -6.06
N THR A 266 4.96 12.64 -7.24
CA THR A 266 4.26 12.06 -8.41
C THR A 266 3.77 10.65 -8.13
N GLU A 267 4.55 9.88 -7.39
CA GLU A 267 4.25 8.50 -6.98
C GLU A 267 3.42 8.42 -5.69
N SER A 268 2.90 9.54 -5.17
CA SER A 268 2.14 9.61 -3.91
C SER A 268 2.92 9.10 -2.68
N LEU A 269 4.24 9.21 -2.72
CA LEU A 269 5.15 8.96 -1.60
C LEU A 269 5.38 10.23 -0.79
N VAL A 270 5.92 10.08 0.42
CA VAL A 270 6.38 11.22 1.22
C VAL A 270 7.56 11.90 0.50
N PRO A 271 7.49 13.20 0.17
CA PRO A 271 8.54 13.91 -0.56
C PRO A 271 9.66 14.40 0.39
N ASP A 272 10.28 13.47 1.11
CA ASP A 272 11.34 13.74 2.09
C ASP A 272 12.74 13.89 1.44
N GLY A 273 12.92 13.43 0.20
CA GLY A 273 14.21 13.39 -0.47
C GLY A 273 15.11 12.24 -0.01
N VAL A 274 14.60 11.31 0.79
CA VAL A 274 15.32 10.08 1.17
C VAL A 274 14.87 8.96 0.24
N VAL A 275 15.84 8.32 -0.42
CA VAL A 275 15.54 7.19 -1.32
C VAL A 275 15.54 5.90 -0.51
N GLY A 276 14.44 5.72 0.23
CA GLY A 276 14.17 4.50 0.98
C GLY A 276 13.59 3.38 0.13
N THR A 277 13.30 2.24 0.77
CA THR A 277 12.80 1.02 0.10
C THR A 277 11.58 1.26 -0.79
N GLN A 278 10.59 2.05 -0.35
CA GLN A 278 9.41 2.37 -1.17
C GLN A 278 9.80 3.16 -2.43
N THR A 279 10.59 4.23 -2.26
CA THR A 279 11.11 5.02 -3.39
C THR A 279 11.88 4.15 -4.39
N LEU A 280 12.71 3.22 -3.91
CA LEU A 280 13.45 2.27 -4.75
C LEU A 280 12.53 1.33 -5.52
N ILE A 281 11.48 0.80 -4.90
CA ILE A 281 10.50 -0.07 -5.56
C ILE A 281 9.79 0.67 -6.70
N HIS A 282 9.35 1.91 -6.45
CA HIS A 282 8.71 2.74 -7.47
C HIS A 282 9.67 3.09 -8.62
N LEU A 283 10.92 3.49 -8.32
CA LEU A 283 11.94 3.76 -9.33
C LEU A 283 12.16 2.55 -10.25
N ASN A 284 12.33 1.36 -9.67
CA ASN A 284 12.52 0.13 -10.43
C ASN A 284 11.32 -0.19 -11.32
N THR A 285 10.11 -0.07 -10.79
CA THR A 285 8.87 -0.42 -11.51
C THR A 285 8.62 0.52 -12.70
N ALA A 286 8.99 1.80 -12.53
CA ALA A 286 8.87 2.82 -13.56
C ALA A 286 9.75 2.54 -14.79
N VAL A 287 10.97 2.03 -14.61
CA VAL A 287 11.95 1.92 -15.73
C VAL A 287 12.39 0.51 -16.10
N ASP A 288 12.38 -0.46 -15.19
CA ASP A 288 12.92 -1.79 -15.47
C ASP A 288 11.94 -2.61 -16.28
N SER A 289 12.19 -2.73 -17.58
CA SER A 289 11.34 -3.51 -18.50
C SER A 289 11.21 -4.99 -18.11
N ARG A 290 12.10 -5.51 -17.26
CA ARG A 290 12.08 -6.89 -16.74
C ARG A 290 11.39 -7.02 -15.39
N ALA A 291 11.01 -5.91 -14.75
CA ALA A 291 10.19 -5.98 -13.54
C ALA A 291 8.77 -6.44 -13.94
N PRO A 292 8.25 -7.52 -13.34
CA PRO A 292 6.90 -7.96 -13.63
C PRO A 292 5.88 -6.97 -13.04
N MET A 293 4.72 -6.83 -13.69
CA MET A 293 3.70 -5.85 -13.29
C MET A 293 2.31 -6.49 -13.22
N LEU A 294 1.46 -6.00 -12.32
CA LEU A 294 0.07 -6.48 -12.19
C LEU A 294 -0.83 -6.04 -13.35
N SER A 295 -0.49 -4.90 -13.95
CA SER A 295 -1.19 -4.29 -15.09
C SER A 295 -0.18 -3.80 -16.12
N SER A 296 -0.64 -3.33 -17.28
CA SER A 296 0.23 -2.73 -18.30
C SER A 296 1.00 -1.54 -17.72
N ARG A 297 2.26 -1.36 -18.14
CA ARG A 297 3.06 -0.21 -17.72
C ARG A 297 2.36 1.10 -18.09
N PRO A 298 2.12 2.02 -17.15
CA PRO A 298 1.60 3.35 -17.48
C PRO A 298 2.59 4.07 -18.40
N ALA A 299 2.10 4.71 -19.46
CA ALA A 299 2.93 5.56 -20.30
C ALA A 299 3.36 6.77 -19.46
N TYR A 300 4.65 6.90 -19.19
CA TYR A 300 5.17 8.05 -18.47
C TYR A 300 5.18 9.25 -19.42
N ASP A 301 4.11 10.05 -19.39
CA ASP A 301 4.01 11.26 -20.19
C ASP A 301 4.84 12.38 -19.56
N SER A 302 5.91 12.74 -20.28
CA SER A 302 6.80 13.87 -19.98
C SER A 302 6.08 15.20 -19.71
N SER A 303 4.82 15.36 -20.13
CA SER A 303 4.00 16.55 -19.88
C SER A 303 3.59 16.70 -18.39
N THR A 304 3.34 15.59 -17.69
CA THR A 304 2.88 15.60 -16.28
C THR A 304 3.95 16.15 -15.34
N LEU A 305 5.22 15.90 -15.65
CA LEU A 305 6.36 16.44 -14.90
C LEU A 305 6.52 17.96 -15.04
N ARG A 306 6.03 18.58 -16.11
CA ARG A 306 6.15 20.04 -16.30
C ARG A 306 5.22 20.82 -15.37
N VAL A 307 4.03 20.29 -15.08
CA VAL A 307 3.01 20.97 -14.25
C VAL A 307 3.46 21.08 -12.78
N ILE A 308 4.19 20.07 -12.28
CA ILE A 308 4.68 20.04 -10.89
C ILE A 308 5.84 21.03 -10.65
N ASP A 309 6.56 21.43 -11.70
CA ASP A 309 7.65 22.42 -11.58
C ASP A 309 7.14 23.81 -11.19
N GLU A 310 5.93 24.17 -11.62
CA GLU A 310 5.32 25.47 -11.28
C GLU A 310 4.80 25.55 -9.84
N SER A 311 4.47 24.42 -9.21
CA SER A 311 4.00 24.39 -7.81
C SER A 311 5.18 24.41 -6.83
N LEU A 312 6.22 23.60 -7.08
CA LEU A 312 7.41 23.56 -6.21
C LEU A 312 8.25 24.85 -6.28
N SER A 313 8.18 25.60 -7.38
CA SER A 313 8.82 26.91 -7.49
C SER A 313 8.11 28.03 -6.69
N ARG A 314 6.86 27.84 -6.27
CA ARG A 314 6.11 28.84 -5.47
C ARG A 314 6.37 28.71 -3.97
N ASP A 315 6.59 27.50 -3.47
CA ASP A 315 6.82 27.26 -2.04
C ASP A 315 8.28 27.48 -1.60
N GLY A 316 9.18 27.76 -2.56
CA GLY A 316 10.60 28.06 -2.32
C GLY A 316 10.98 29.54 -2.38
N LYS A 317 10.01 30.47 -2.31
CA LYS A 317 10.24 31.92 -2.24
C LYS A 317 9.90 32.48 -0.87
#